data_AF-A0A1F9BL52-F1
#
_entry.id   AF-A0A1F9BL52-F1
#
_cell.length_a   1.000
_cell.length_b   1.000
_cell.length_c   1.000
_cell.angle_alpha   90.00
_cell.angle_beta   90.00
_cell.angle_gamma   90.00
#
_symmetry.space_group_name_H-M   'P 1'
#
loop_
_entity.id
_entity.type
_entity.pdbx_description
1 polymer ?
#
loop_
_entity_poly.entity_id
_entity_poly.type
_entity_poly.pdbx_seq_one_letter_code
_entity_poly.pdbx_strand_id
1 'polypeptide(L)'
;MLPNPVDLIIQDEALDFLRAKKAADQRARELCAEPLLLAWFDRAAGRYSPNIVCCREDLPTWLVYALSRGGDLIIDINAEAFIFVYLRG
;
A
#
# COMPACT_ATOMS: atom_id res chain seq x y z
N MET A 1 -10.46 8.20 0.46
CA MET A 1 -10.87 6.87 0.93
C MET A 1 -10.24 5.83 0.03
N LEU A 2 -9.65 4.77 0.60
CA LEU A 2 -9.09 3.66 -0.17
C LEU A 2 -10.21 2.78 -0.77
N PRO A 3 -10.09 2.32 -2.03
CA PRO A 3 -11.07 1.42 -2.61
C PRO A 3 -10.88 -0.01 -2.05
N ASN A 4 -11.85 -0.48 -1.26
CA ASN A 4 -11.94 -1.85 -0.72
C ASN A 4 -10.61 -2.39 -0.13
N PRO A 5 -10.03 -1.73 0.89
CA PRO A 5 -8.79 -2.20 1.51
C PRO A 5 -8.98 -3.53 2.25
N VAL A 6 -7.91 -4.31 2.31
CA VAL A 6 -7.75 -5.41 3.25
C VAL A 6 -7.01 -4.89 4.47
N ASP A 7 -7.73 -4.73 5.56
CA ASP A 7 -7.17 -4.22 6.81
C ASP A 7 -6.30 -5.28 7.51
N LEU A 8 -5.13 -4.86 7.96
CA LEU A 8 -4.20 -5.65 8.75
C LEU A 8 -3.79 -4.86 10.00
N ILE A 9 -4.15 -5.39 11.16
CA ILE A 9 -3.78 -4.80 12.45
C ILE A 9 -2.54 -5.49 12.98
N ILE A 10 -1.50 -4.71 13.29
CA ILE A 10 -0.25 -5.18 13.87
C ILE A 10 -0.01 -4.46 15.19
N GLN A 11 -0.01 -5.23 16.28
CA GLN A 11 0.28 -4.76 17.64
C GLN A 11 1.79 -4.86 17.91
N ASP A 12 2.57 -3.95 17.32
CA ASP A 12 4.01 -3.80 17.57
C ASP A 12 4.34 -2.29 17.62
N GLU A 13 4.75 -1.79 18.78
CA GLU A 13 5.12 -0.37 18.97
C GLU A 13 6.39 0.01 18.20
N ALA A 14 7.23 -0.98 17.86
CA ALA A 14 8.44 -0.81 17.06
C ALA A 14 8.21 -1.13 15.57
N LEU A 15 6.95 -1.13 15.11
CA LEU A 15 6.61 -1.37 13.71
C LEU A 15 7.22 -0.29 12.82
N ASP A 16 8.23 -0.67 12.04
CA ASP A 16 8.84 0.17 11.01
C ASP A 16 8.34 -0.20 9.60
N PHE A 17 8.71 0.62 8.62
CA PHE A 17 8.36 0.41 7.22
C PHE A 17 8.77 -0.98 6.70
N LEU A 18 9.96 -1.48 7.07
CA LEU A 18 10.47 -2.74 6.55
C LEU A 18 9.65 -3.92 7.06
N ARG A 19 9.29 -3.90 8.35
CA ARG A 19 8.41 -4.89 8.98
C ARG A 19 7.00 -4.80 8.43
N ALA A 20 6.45 -3.60 8.31
CA ALA A 20 5.13 -3.37 7.71
C ALA A 20 5.07 -3.89 6.27
N LYS A 21 6.09 -3.57 5.45
CA LYS A 21 6.20 -4.07 4.08
C LYS A 21 6.29 -5.58 4.03
N LYS A 22 7.11 -6.21 4.90
CA LYS A 22 7.23 -7.67 4.94
C LYS A 22 5.89 -8.32 5.31
N ALA A 23 5.15 -7.75 6.26
CA ALA A 23 3.82 -8.23 6.63
C ALA A 23 2.80 -8.06 5.48
N ALA A 24 2.82 -6.92 4.79
CA ALA A 24 1.98 -6.68 3.62
C ALA A 24 2.30 -7.64 2.46
N ASP A 25 3.59 -7.85 2.17
CA ASP A 25 4.04 -8.78 1.12
C ASP A 25 3.61 -10.22 1.45
N GLN A 26 3.69 -10.63 2.71
CA GLN A 26 3.21 -11.94 3.17
C GLN A 26 1.69 -12.05 3.00
N ARG A 27 0.95 -11.04 3.49
CA ARG A 27 -0.51 -11.02 3.37
C ARG A 27 -0.98 -11.01 1.92
N ALA A 28 -0.27 -10.32 1.04
CA ALA A 28 -0.58 -10.32 -0.38
C ALA A 28 -0.36 -11.69 -1.02
N ARG A 29 0.70 -12.41 -0.63
CA ARG A 29 0.97 -13.79 -1.11
C ARG A 29 -0.05 -14.82 -0.65
N GLU A 30 -0.72 -14.58 0.47
CA GLU A 30 -1.83 -15.42 0.93
C GLU A 30 -3.08 -15.25 0.05
N LEU A 31 -3.21 -14.12 -0.65
CA LEU A 31 -4.38 -13.76 -1.45
C LEU A 31 -4.15 -13.96 -2.96
N CYS A 32 -2.90 -13.99 -3.42
CA CYS A 32 -2.51 -14.19 -4.82
C CYS A 32 -1.11 -14.83 -4.87
N ALA A 33 -0.85 -15.70 -5.85
CA ALA A 33 0.40 -16.44 -5.95
C ALA A 33 1.64 -15.54 -6.20
N GLU A 34 1.50 -14.52 -7.06
CA GLU A 34 2.61 -13.67 -7.49
C GLU A 34 2.23 -12.17 -7.45
N PRO A 35 2.00 -11.60 -6.25
CA PRO A 35 1.60 -10.21 -6.14
C PRO A 35 2.76 -9.28 -6.52
N LEU A 36 2.48 -8.30 -7.38
CA LEU A 36 3.45 -7.27 -7.76
C LEU A 36 3.15 -5.96 -7.01
N LEU A 37 4.08 -5.51 -6.18
CA LEU A 37 3.96 -4.22 -5.49
C LEU A 37 4.09 -3.06 -6.49
N LEU A 38 3.05 -2.25 -6.60
CA LEU A 38 2.98 -1.10 -7.51
C LEU A 38 3.25 0.22 -6.80
N ALA A 39 2.74 0.39 -5.59
CA ALA A 39 2.93 1.60 -4.80
C ALA A 39 2.87 1.34 -3.30
N TRP A 40 3.42 2.27 -2.53
CA TRP A 40 3.34 2.25 -1.06
C TRP A 40 3.32 3.66 -0.48
N PHE A 41 2.83 3.76 0.75
CA PHE A 41 2.82 4.97 1.57
C PHE A 41 3.19 4.64 3.02
N ASP A 42 4.02 5.51 3.60
CA ASP A 42 4.39 5.54 5.02
C ASP A 42 3.99 6.91 5.57
N ARG A 43 2.97 6.92 6.44
CA ARG A 43 2.42 8.14 7.01
C ARG A 43 3.42 8.86 7.94
N ALA A 44 4.11 8.10 8.78
CA ALA A 44 5.00 8.66 9.80
C ALA A 44 6.20 9.36 9.15
N ALA A 45 6.75 8.76 8.08
CA ALA A 45 7.85 9.37 7.33
C ALA A 45 7.38 10.38 6.27
N GLY A 46 6.08 10.44 5.96
CA GLY A 46 5.54 11.24 4.86
C GLY A 46 6.06 10.80 3.48
N ARG A 47 6.43 9.52 3.34
CA ARG A 47 7.08 8.98 2.14
C ARG A 47 6.12 8.09 1.38
N TYR A 48 6.27 8.09 0.06
CA TYR A 48 5.55 7.20 -0.83
C TYR A 48 6.38 6.88 -2.05
N SER A 49 5.99 5.80 -2.74
CA SER A 49 6.52 5.47 -4.05
C SER A 49 5.38 5.02 -4.96
N PRO A 50 5.40 5.40 -6.25
CA PRO A 50 6.40 6.26 -6.88
C PRO A 50 6.22 7.74 -6.50
N ASN A 51 7.32 8.50 -6.47
CA ASN A 51 7.29 9.94 -6.21
C ASN A 51 6.97 10.70 -7.50
N ILE A 52 5.71 10.61 -7.94
CA ILE A 52 5.20 11.29 -9.15
C ILE A 52 4.43 12.54 -8.71
N VAL A 53 4.82 13.69 -9.22
CA VAL A 53 4.04 14.92 -9.11
C VAL A 53 3.06 14.96 -10.29
N CYS A 54 1.76 14.99 -10.01
CA CYS A 54 0.72 15.09 -11.02
C CYS A 54 -0.42 15.98 -10.49
N CYS A 55 -1.01 16.79 -11.38
CA CYS A 55 -1.89 17.91 -11.04
C CYS A 55 -3.36 17.50 -10.76
N ARG A 56 -3.61 16.33 -10.16
CA ARG A 56 -4.98 15.92 -9.78
C ARG A 56 -5.17 16.01 -8.27
N GLU A 57 -6.28 16.62 -7.85
CA GLU A 57 -6.54 17.02 -6.46
C GLU A 57 -7.36 16.00 -5.65
N ASP A 58 -7.93 14.98 -6.30
CA ASP A 58 -8.90 14.06 -5.71
C ASP A 58 -8.29 12.87 -4.96
N LEU A 59 -7.11 12.39 -5.38
CA LEU A 59 -6.41 11.27 -4.76
C LEU A 59 -4.88 11.50 -4.76
N PRO A 60 -4.15 10.95 -3.78
CA PRO A 60 -2.69 10.95 -3.80
C PRO A 60 -2.16 10.33 -5.09
N THR A 61 -1.18 10.99 -5.71
CA THR A 61 -0.67 10.63 -7.05
C THR A 61 -0.10 9.21 -7.12
N TRP A 62 0.55 8.74 -6.05
CA TRP A 62 1.05 7.36 -5.95
C TRP A 62 -0.07 6.32 -5.99
N LEU A 63 -1.24 6.64 -5.42
CA LEU A 63 -2.40 5.76 -5.42
C LEU A 63 -3.05 5.73 -6.80
N VAL A 64 -3.23 6.89 -7.42
CA VAL A 64 -3.72 7.01 -8.81
C VAL A 64 -2.83 6.21 -9.76
N TYR A 65 -1.51 6.33 -9.61
CA TYR A 65 -0.55 5.55 -10.38
C TYR A 65 -0.81 4.05 -10.23
N ALA A 66 -0.88 3.52 -9.02
CA ALA A 66 -1.06 2.08 -8.79
C ALA A 66 -2.36 1.56 -9.39
N LEU A 67 -3.47 2.28 -9.17
CA LEU A 67 -4.78 1.92 -9.73
C LEU A 67 -4.75 1.93 -11.26
N SER A 68 -4.11 2.93 -11.88
CA SER A 68 -3.96 3.01 -13.34
C SER A 68 -3.13 1.86 -13.94
N ARG A 69 -2.27 1.22 -13.14
CA ARG A 69 -1.43 0.08 -13.51
C ARG A 69 -2.10 -1.27 -13.21
N GLY A 70 -3.37 -1.25 -12.82
CA GLY A 70 -4.16 -2.45 -12.52
C GLY A 70 -4.09 -2.91 -11.07
N GLY A 71 -3.53 -2.11 -10.17
CA GLY A 71 -3.50 -2.44 -8.74
C GLY A 71 -4.91 -2.60 -8.18
N ASP A 72 -5.20 -3.79 -7.66
CA ASP A 72 -6.53 -4.23 -7.23
C ASP A 72 -6.53 -4.83 -5.81
N LEU A 73 -5.34 -4.96 -5.20
CA LEU A 73 -5.14 -5.41 -3.83
C LEU A 73 -4.48 -4.32 -3.01
N ILE A 74 -5.24 -3.73 -2.10
CA ILE A 74 -4.73 -2.72 -1.17
C ILE A 74 -4.63 -3.37 0.22
N ILE A 75 -3.42 -3.44 0.76
CA ILE A 75 -3.19 -3.79 2.16
C ILE A 75 -3.07 -2.48 2.94
N ASP A 76 -4.01 -2.26 3.86
CA ASP A 76 -4.01 -1.15 4.79
C ASP A 76 -3.54 -1.65 6.17
N ILE A 77 -2.44 -1.09 6.69
CA ILE A 77 -1.91 -1.44 8.01
C ILE A 77 -2.17 -0.30 8.99
N ASN A 78 -2.84 -0.67 10.10
CA ASN A 78 -3.07 0.20 11.25
C ASN A 78 -3.72 1.55 10.88
N ALA A 79 -4.84 1.51 10.15
CA ALA A 79 -5.62 2.69 9.73
C ALA A 79 -4.78 3.71 8.96
N GLU A 80 -4.29 3.28 7.81
CA GLU A 80 -3.47 4.02 6.86
C GLU A 80 -2.14 4.53 7.44
N ALA A 81 -1.59 3.86 8.46
CA ALA A 81 -0.22 4.12 8.93
C ALA A 81 0.79 3.68 7.86
N PHE A 82 0.52 2.52 7.24
CA PHE A 82 1.19 2.08 6.03
C PHE A 82 0.17 1.56 5.03
N ILE A 83 0.38 1.85 3.75
CA ILE A 83 -0.47 1.36 2.67
C ILE A 83 0.43 0.72 1.62
N PHE A 84 0.04 -0.45 1.12
CA PHE A 84 0.73 -1.15 0.05
C PHE A 84 -0.29 -1.58 -1.01
N VAL A 85 -0.03 -1.22 -2.27
CA VAL A 85 -0.92 -1.53 -3.39
C VAL A 85 -0.24 -2.51 -4.31
N TYR A 86 -0.89 -3.65 -4.53
CA TYR A 86 -0.42 -4.75 -5.36
C TYR A 86 -1.34 -4.97 -6.55
N LEU A 87 -0.76 -5.46 -7.64
CA LEU A 87 -1.48 -6.15 -8.71
C LEU A 87 -1.55 -7.64 -8.37
N ARG A 88 -2.76 -8.20 -8.29
CA ARG A 88 -2.97 -9.65 -8.35
C ARG A 88 -2.85 -10.06 -9.83
N GLY A 89 -1.85 -10.88 -10.16
CA GLY A 89 -1.70 -11.46 -11.51
C GLY A 89 -2.81 -12.44 -11.85
#